data_AF-A0AAD8FPD0-F1
#
_entry.id   AF-A0AAD8FPD0-F1
#
_cell.length_a   1.000
_cell.length_b   1.000
_cell.length_c   1.000
_cell.angle_alpha   90.00
_cell.angle_beta   90.00
_cell.angle_gamma   90.00
#
_symmetry.space_group_name_H-M   'P 1'
#
loop_
_entity.id
_entity.type
_entity.pdbx_description
1 polymer ?
#
loop_
_entity_poly.entity_id
_entity_poly.type
_entity_poly.pdbx_seq_one_letter_code
_entity_poly.pdbx_strand_id
1 'polypeptide(L)'
;MDTLFQILIYHGETISQWRKAGYQEMTEYENFRHLLQARVDDAQEILHSRFPMPRYIDTEHGGSQARFLLSKVNPSQTHNNMYAWGQESGAPILTDDVSLQVFMDHLKKLAVSSAA
;
A
#
# COMPACT_ATOMS: atom_id res chain seq x y z
N MET A 1 1.01 -6.41 1.65
CA MET A 1 1.36 -6.41 0.21
C MET A 1 2.27 -7.59 -0.05
N ASP A 2 1.96 -8.38 -1.06
CA ASP A 2 2.78 -9.50 -1.50
C ASP A 2 3.24 -9.25 -2.95
N THR A 3 4.55 -9.21 -3.17
CA THR A 3 5.18 -9.00 -4.48
C THR A 3 5.91 -10.24 -4.99
N LEU A 4 5.55 -11.42 -4.49
CA LEU A 4 6.27 -12.68 -4.63
C LEU A 4 7.60 -12.70 -3.86
N PHE A 5 8.50 -11.77 -4.17
CA PHE A 5 9.86 -11.68 -3.60
C PHE A 5 9.92 -10.90 -2.28
N GLN A 6 8.88 -10.13 -1.95
CA GLN A 6 8.79 -9.34 -0.73
C GLN A 6 7.38 -9.41 -0.15
N ILE A 7 7.30 -9.64 1.16
CA ILE A 7 6.07 -9.54 1.96
C ILE A 7 6.21 -8.29 2.81
N LEU A 8 5.32 -7.32 2.60
CA LEU A 8 5.34 -6.02 3.25
C LEU A 8 4.06 -5.79 4.04
N ILE A 9 4.20 -5.50 5.34
CA ILE A 9 3.15 -4.98 6.20
C ILE A 9 3.36 -3.46 6.31
N TYR A 10 2.27 -2.71 6.10
CA TYR A 10 2.25 -1.26 6.22
C TYR A 10 1.25 -0.84 7.30
N HIS A 11 1.66 0.03 8.20
CA HIS A 11 0.77 0.67 9.17
C HIS A 11 0.44 2.08 8.72
N GLY A 12 -0.85 2.36 8.52
CA GLY A 12 -1.33 3.74 8.33
C GLY A 12 -0.99 4.62 9.53
N GLU A 13 -1.07 5.94 9.33
CA GLU A 13 -0.64 6.94 10.33
C GLU A 13 -1.28 6.70 11.71
N THR A 14 -2.61 6.63 11.78
CA THR A 14 -3.35 6.42 13.03
C THR A 14 -3.01 5.07 13.69
N ILE A 15 -2.88 4.00 12.91
CA ILE A 15 -2.53 2.67 13.42
C ILE A 15 -1.10 2.65 13.98
N SER A 16 -0.16 3.33 13.31
CA SER A 16 1.21 3.51 13.81
C SER A 16 1.22 4.28 15.14
N GLN A 17 0.45 5.36 15.25
CA GLN A 17 0.32 6.14 16.47
C GLN A 17 -0.25 5.30 17.62
N TRP A 18 -1.34 4.57 17.41
CA TRP A 18 -1.93 3.68 18.43
C TRP A 18 -0.99 2.54 18.83
N ARG A 19 -0.25 1.96 17.86
CA ARG A 19 0.76 0.93 18.14
C ARG A 19 1.87 1.47 19.06
N LYS A 20 2.35 2.68 18.79
CA LYS A 20 3.38 3.37 19.59
C LYS A 20 2.86 3.80 20.97
N ALA A 21 1.58 4.15 21.06
CA ALA A 21 0.90 4.45 22.32
C ALA A 21 0.65 3.18 23.18
N GLY A 22 0.90 1.99 22.64
CA GLY A 22 0.81 0.73 23.39
C GLY A 22 -0.61 0.23 23.60
N TYR A 23 -1.58 0.68 22.80
CA TYR A 23 -2.99 0.29 22.98
C TYR A 23 -3.19 -1.23 22.87
N GLN A 24 -2.38 -1.93 22.08
CA GLN A 24 -2.44 -3.38 21.93
C GLN A 24 -2.13 -4.17 23.22
N GLU A 25 -1.48 -3.54 24.20
CA GLU A 25 -1.14 -4.17 25.48
C GLU A 25 -2.26 -3.98 26.53
N MET A 26 -3.22 -3.10 26.26
CA MET A 26 -4.33 -2.81 27.16
C MET A 26 -5.45 -3.84 26.95
N THR A 27 -5.99 -4.35 28.05
CA THR A 27 -7.08 -5.34 28.02
C THR A 27 -8.35 -4.80 27.37
N GLU A 28 -8.62 -3.48 27.43
CA GLU A 28 -9.80 -2.90 26.77
C GLU A 28 -9.70 -2.91 25.24
N TYR A 29 -8.50 -3.00 24.68
CA TYR A 29 -8.25 -2.92 23.23
C TYR A 29 -7.75 -4.25 22.63
N GLU A 30 -8.27 -5.38 23.13
CA GLU A 30 -7.90 -6.70 22.62
C GLU A 30 -8.15 -6.83 21.10
N ASN A 31 -9.20 -6.20 20.59
CA ASN A 31 -9.51 -6.15 19.16
C ASN A 31 -8.36 -5.53 18.34
N PHE A 32 -7.70 -4.51 18.88
CA PHE A 32 -6.57 -3.87 18.22
C PHE A 32 -5.37 -4.81 18.19
N ARG A 33 -5.09 -5.54 19.28
CA ARG A 33 -4.04 -6.57 19.32
C ARG A 33 -4.29 -7.65 18.26
N HIS A 34 -5.52 -8.16 18.16
CA HIS A 34 -5.90 -9.16 17.15
C HIS A 34 -5.73 -8.62 15.73
N LEU A 35 -6.11 -7.37 15.46
CA LEU A 35 -5.87 -6.71 14.17
C LEU A 35 -4.38 -6.67 13.82
N LEU A 36 -3.50 -6.37 14.79
CA LEU A 36 -2.06 -6.30 14.54
C LEU A 36 -1.44 -7.70 14.32
N GLN A 37 -1.95 -8.72 15.00
CA GLN A 37 -1.45 -10.09 14.94
C GLN A 37 -1.88 -10.83 13.68
N ALA A 38 -3.14 -10.70 13.26
CA ALA A 38 -3.70 -11.42 12.10
C ALA A 38 -2.85 -11.24 10.83
N ARG A 39 -2.44 -10.00 10.54
CA ARG A 39 -1.56 -9.67 9.41
C ARG A 39 -0.14 -10.26 9.51
N VAL A 40 0.35 -10.50 10.73
CA VAL A 40 1.66 -11.13 10.96
C VAL A 40 1.54 -12.63 10.75
N ASP A 41 0.47 -13.25 11.26
CA ASP A 41 0.22 -14.68 11.09
C ASP A 41 0.07 -15.04 9.60
N ASP A 42 -0.74 -14.29 8.85
CA ASP A 42 -0.90 -14.46 7.40
C ASP A 42 0.45 -14.33 6.66
N ALA A 43 1.30 -13.39 7.09
CA ALA A 43 2.61 -13.20 6.49
C ALA A 43 3.56 -14.38 6.80
N GLN A 44 3.54 -14.92 8.02
CA GLN A 44 4.35 -16.08 8.40
C GLN A 44 3.97 -17.32 7.58
N GLU A 45 2.68 -17.56 7.34
CA GLU A 45 2.22 -18.68 6.52
C GLU A 45 2.83 -18.64 5.10
N ILE A 46 2.88 -17.46 4.50
CA ILE A 46 3.47 -17.26 3.17
C ILE A 46 5.00 -17.44 3.22
N LEU A 47 5.66 -16.92 4.25
CA LEU A 47 7.11 -17.04 4.41
C LEU A 47 7.57 -18.50 4.56
N HIS A 48 6.78 -19.34 5.22
CA HIS A 48 7.11 -20.75 5.43
C HIS A 48 6.86 -21.63 4.20
N SER A 49 5.90 -21.27 3.35
CA SER A 49 5.49 -22.09 2.19
C SER A 49 6.25 -21.75 0.90
N ARG A 50 6.83 -20.55 0.78
CA ARG A 50 7.36 -20.05 -0.49
C ARG A 50 8.88 -20.22 -0.64
N PHE A 51 9.30 -20.62 -1.84
CA PHE A 51 10.71 -20.69 -2.23
C PHE A 51 11.00 -19.85 -3.51
N PRO A 52 12.06 -19.03 -3.54
CA PRO A 52 12.93 -18.69 -2.41
C PRO A 52 12.17 -17.90 -1.34
N MET A 53 12.65 -17.95 -0.09
CA MET A 53 12.02 -17.24 1.02
C MET A 53 11.95 -15.73 0.72
N PRO A 54 10.76 -15.12 0.74
CA PRO A 54 10.60 -13.69 0.49
C PRO A 54 11.27 -12.85 1.56
N ARG A 55 11.68 -11.63 1.19
CA ARG A 55 12.10 -10.63 2.18
C ARG A 55 10.89 -10.10 2.94
N TYR A 56 10.89 -10.23 4.26
CA TYR A 56 9.88 -9.67 5.15
C TYR A 56 10.18 -8.19 5.48
N ILE A 57 9.16 -7.34 5.41
CA ILE A 57 9.25 -5.90 5.63
C ILE A 57 8.08 -5.47 6.52
N ASP A 58 8.35 -4.88 7.67
CA ASP A 58 7.36 -4.21 8.52
C ASP A 58 7.68 -2.71 8.54
N THR A 59 6.74 -1.87 8.11
CA THR A 59 6.93 -0.42 8.00
C THR A 59 5.64 0.31 8.29
N GLU A 60 5.75 1.62 8.47
CA GLU A 60 4.65 2.51 8.83
C GLU A 60 4.62 3.77 7.96
N HIS A 61 3.58 4.57 8.13
CA HIS A 61 3.47 5.89 7.52
C HIS A 61 4.70 6.76 7.84
N GLY A 62 5.27 7.39 6.81
CA GLY A 62 6.52 8.15 6.92
C GLY A 62 7.79 7.30 7.08
N GLY A 63 7.68 5.98 7.24
CA GLY A 63 8.81 5.08 7.37
C GLY A 63 9.61 4.96 6.06
N SER A 64 10.93 4.88 6.15
CA SER A 64 11.81 4.83 4.98
C SER A 64 11.56 3.61 4.07
N GLN A 65 11.13 2.48 4.65
CA GLN A 65 10.81 1.27 3.92
C GLN A 65 9.41 1.29 3.28
N ALA A 66 8.55 2.27 3.60
CA ALA A 66 7.25 2.44 2.95
C ALA A 66 7.37 2.67 1.44
N ARG A 67 8.52 3.15 0.95
CA ARG A 67 8.81 3.30 -0.49
C ARG A 67 8.65 2.02 -1.30
N PHE A 68 8.86 0.84 -0.69
CA PHE A 68 8.65 -0.44 -1.36
C PHE A 68 7.17 -0.66 -1.71
N LEU A 69 6.25 -0.10 -0.92
CA LEU A 69 4.82 -0.07 -1.23
C LEU A 69 4.50 1.05 -2.22
N LEU A 70 4.98 2.28 -1.96
CA LEU A 70 4.62 3.46 -2.77
C LEU A 70 5.06 3.33 -4.23
N SER A 71 6.14 2.59 -4.51
CA SER A 71 6.60 2.30 -5.88
C SER A 71 5.81 1.21 -6.62
N LYS A 72 4.86 0.54 -5.95
CA LYS A 72 4.08 -0.57 -6.50
C LYS A 72 2.58 -0.27 -6.60
N VAL A 73 2.12 0.81 -5.96
CA VAL A 73 0.73 1.25 -6.05
C VAL A 73 0.51 2.12 -7.28
N ASN A 74 -0.73 2.11 -7.79
CA ASN A 74 -1.12 2.97 -8.90
C ASN A 74 -1.09 4.45 -8.47
N PRO A 75 -0.43 5.35 -9.21
CA PRO A 75 -0.38 6.77 -8.90
C PRO A 75 -1.68 7.50 -9.34
N SER A 76 -2.82 7.11 -8.78
CA SER A 76 -4.11 7.75 -9.07
C SER A 76 -4.22 9.18 -8.54
N GLN A 77 -3.45 9.51 -7.49
CA GLN A 77 -3.24 10.87 -7.01
C GLN A 77 -1.74 11.14 -6.97
N THR A 78 -1.30 12.19 -7.66
CA THR A 78 0.09 12.65 -7.70
C THR A 78 0.17 14.13 -7.36
N HIS A 79 1.39 14.64 -7.21
CA HIS A 79 1.65 16.07 -6.99
C HIS A 79 1.05 17.00 -8.08
N ASN A 80 0.79 16.48 -9.28
CA ASN A 80 0.22 17.23 -10.40
C ASN A 80 -1.30 17.42 -10.29
N ASN A 81 -2.01 16.49 -9.65
CA ASN A 81 -3.48 16.52 -9.51
C ASN A 81 -3.94 16.79 -8.07
N MET A 82 -3.01 16.95 -7.12
CA MET A 82 -3.26 17.13 -5.69
C MET A 82 -4.11 18.37 -5.37
N TYR A 83 -4.11 19.38 -6.24
CA TYR A 83 -4.90 20.61 -6.07
C TYR A 83 -6.19 20.64 -6.90
N ALA A 84 -6.56 19.53 -7.54
CA ALA A 84 -7.87 19.41 -8.18
C ALA A 84 -8.96 19.42 -7.09
N TRP A 85 -9.76 20.47 -7.07
CA TRP A 85 -10.85 20.67 -6.12
C TRP A 85 -11.75 19.42 -6.03
N GLY A 86 -11.87 18.83 -4.83
CA GLY A 86 -12.83 17.77 -4.51
C GLY A 86 -12.30 16.34 -4.41
N GLN A 87 -10.97 16.11 -4.44
CA GLN A 87 -10.44 14.75 -4.23
C GLN A 87 -10.23 14.37 -2.76
N GLU A 88 -10.67 13.16 -2.42
CA GLU A 88 -10.56 12.51 -1.11
C GLU A 88 -9.11 12.38 -0.63
N SER A 89 -8.97 12.48 0.70
CA SER A 89 -7.77 12.31 1.50
C SER A 89 -7.06 10.97 1.24
N GLY A 90 -6.09 10.97 0.34
CA GLY A 90 -5.13 9.89 0.12
C GLY A 90 -3.70 10.41 0.20
N ALA A 91 -2.73 9.53 0.49
CA ALA A 91 -1.32 9.89 0.44
C ALA A 91 -0.89 10.01 -1.04
N PRO A 92 -0.47 11.20 -1.53
CA PRO A 92 -0.09 11.38 -2.92
C PRO A 92 1.17 10.58 -3.24
N ILE A 93 1.21 9.95 -4.42
CA ILE A 93 2.40 9.27 -4.91
C ILE A 93 3.22 10.28 -5.71
N LEU A 94 4.44 10.53 -5.27
CA LEU A 94 5.36 11.46 -5.93
C LEU A 94 6.05 10.76 -7.10
N THR A 95 5.38 10.75 -8.24
CA THR A 95 5.91 10.24 -9.51
C THR A 95 5.28 10.98 -10.70
N ASP A 96 5.97 10.94 -11.85
CA ASP A 96 5.46 11.36 -13.16
C ASP A 96 4.91 10.19 -13.98
N ASP A 97 4.89 8.98 -13.40
CA ASP A 97 4.30 7.80 -14.04
C ASP A 97 2.81 7.99 -14.33
N VAL A 98 2.37 7.35 -15.42
CA VAL A 98 0.98 7.40 -15.88
C VAL A 98 0.11 6.54 -14.97
N SER A 99 -1.00 7.11 -14.48
CA SER A 99 -2.00 6.34 -13.73
C SER A 99 -2.70 5.32 -14.65
N LEU A 100 -3.19 4.23 -14.07
CA LEU A 100 -3.97 3.21 -14.79
C LEU A 100 -5.16 3.84 -15.54
N GLN A 101 -5.79 4.88 -14.99
CA GLN A 101 -6.91 5.56 -15.66
C GLN A 101 -6.47 6.21 -16.97
N VAL A 102 -5.39 6.99 -16.95
CA VAL A 102 -4.86 7.65 -18.15
C VAL A 102 -4.41 6.61 -19.18
N PHE A 103 -3.75 5.53 -18.72
CA PHE A 103 -3.40 4.41 -19.58
C PHE A 103 -4.63 3.80 -20.27
N MET A 104 -5.69 3.51 -19.49
CA MET A 104 -6.92 2.92 -20.03
C MET A 104 -7.65 3.87 -20.98
N ASP A 105 -7.64 5.18 -20.74
CA ASP A 105 -8.26 6.16 -21.64
C ASP A 105 -7.53 6.23 -22.98
N HIS A 106 -6.20 6.14 -22.97
CA HIS A 106 -5.40 6.06 -24.19
C HIS A 106 -5.63 4.73 -24.92
N LEU A 107 -5.62 3.61 -24.19
CA LEU A 107 -5.89 2.30 -24.75
C LEU A 107 -7.27 2.25 -25.42
N LYS A 108 -8.32 2.75 -24.77
CA LYS A 108 -9.68 2.80 -25.32
C LYS A 108 -9.72 3.61 -26.61
N LYS A 109 -9.10 4.80 -26.64
CA LYS A 109 -9.04 5.66 -27.85
C LYS A 109 -8.38 4.94 -29.02
N LEU A 110 -7.27 4.25 -28.78
CA LEU A 110 -6.55 3.51 -29.83
C LEU A 110 -7.29 2.25 -30.27
N ALA A 111 -7.93 1.54 -29.34
CA ALA A 111 -8.70 0.34 -29.67
C ALA A 111 -9.92 0.63 -30.55
N VAL A 112 -10.51 1.83 -30.45
CA VAL A 112 -11.64 2.26 -31.29
C VAL A 112 -11.24 3.08 -32.51
N SER A 113 -9.97 3.53 -32.59
CA SER A 113 -9.45 4.11 -33.82
C SER A 113 -9.15 2.98 -34.81
N SER A 114 -10.01 2.85 -35.82
CA SER A 114 -9.85 1.84 -36.88
C SER A 114 -8.46 1.95 -37.53
N ALA A 115 -7.78 0.81 -37.72
CA ALA A 115 -6.82 0.67 -38.80
C ALA A 115 -7.63 0.52 -40.10
N ALA A 116 -8.09 1.65 -40.63
CA ALA A 116 -8.66 1.73 -41.98
C ALA A 116 -7.56 2.14 -42.95
#